data_AF-A0A2A7X1S0-F1
#
_entry.id   AF-A0A2A7X1S0-F1
#
_cell.length_a   1.000
_cell.length_b   1.000
_cell.length_c   1.000
_cell.angle_alpha   90.00
_cell.angle_beta   90.00
_cell.angle_gamma   90.00
#
_symmetry.space_group_name_H-M   'P 1'
#
loop_
_entity.id
_entity.type
_entity.pdbx_description
1 polymer ?
#
loop_
_entity_poly.entity_id
_entity_poly.type
_entity_poly.pdbx_seq_one_letter_code
_entity_poly.pdbx_strand_id
1 'polypeptide(L)' 'MQYGGGMNNGVNEKNVLVLLSTFKVDSTGGDGSWEPNSTQSDFSWTLIRDSKKGKWRVDDSGY' A
#
# COMPACT_ATOMS: atom_id res chain seq x y z
N MET A 1 -8.51 -4.74 9.36
CA MET A 1 -7.09 -4.74 8.94
C MET A 1 -6.24 -4.77 10.19
N GLN A 2 -5.53 -5.88 10.44
CA GLN A 2 -4.75 -6.12 11.68
C GLN A 2 -3.23 -6.18 11.39
N TYR A 3 -2.79 -5.59 10.27
CA TYR A 3 -1.38 -5.60 9.85
C TYR A 3 -0.76 -4.24 9.54
N GLY A 4 -1.55 -3.16 9.43
CA GLY A 4 -1.00 -1.82 9.58
C GLY A 4 -0.55 -1.63 11.03
N GLY A 5 0.67 -1.11 11.26
CA GLY A 5 1.28 -0.85 12.56
C GLY A 5 0.54 0.19 13.41
N GLY A 6 -0.75 0.00 13.59
CA GLY A 6 -1.71 0.85 14.29
C GLY A 6 -1.63 0.66 15.79
N MET A 7 -0.46 0.90 16.38
CA MET A 7 -0.33 1.27 17.79
C MET A 7 0.88 2.20 17.91
N ASN A 8 0.66 3.50 17.66
CA ASN A 8 1.60 4.59 17.95
C ASN A 8 3.00 4.49 17.31
N ASN A 9 3.11 4.48 15.98
CA ASN A 9 4.40 4.57 15.29
C ASN A 9 5.06 5.97 15.31
N GLY A 10 4.52 6.93 16.08
CA GLY A 10 5.04 8.31 16.14
C GLY A 10 4.90 9.11 14.84
N VAL A 11 4.26 8.54 13.81
CA VAL A 11 4.02 9.19 12.52
C VAL A 11 2.86 10.18 12.66
N ASN A 12 3.10 11.42 12.23
CA ASN A 12 2.06 12.44 12.19
C ASN A 12 1.02 12.10 11.11
N GLU A 13 -0.28 12.27 11.41
CA GLU A 13 -1.38 12.03 10.46
C GLU A 13 -1.22 12.74 9.11
N LYS A 14 -0.62 13.94 9.08
CA LYS A 14 -0.38 14.73 7.84
C LYS A 14 0.73 14.15 6.96
N ASN A 15 1.37 13.10 7.46
CA ASN A 15 2.39 12.35 6.79
C ASN A 15 1.92 10.92 6.46
N VAL A 16 0.61 10.67 6.50
CA VAL A 16 0.00 9.42 6.04
C VAL A 16 -0.85 9.73 4.80
N LEU A 17 -0.79 8.85 3.81
CA LEU A 17 -1.59 8.92 2.58
C LEU A 17 -2.05 7.51 2.22
N VAL A 18 -3.32 7.35 1.83
CA VAL A 18 -3.84 6.10 1.29
C VAL A 18 -4.10 6.28 -0.20
N LEU A 19 -3.55 5.39 -1.02
CA LEU A 19 -3.81 5.31 -2.45
C LEU A 19 -4.60 4.04 -2.75
N LEU A 20 -5.65 4.17 -3.57
CA LEU A 20 -6.36 3.02 -4.14
C LEU A 20 -5.95 2.87 -5.60
N SER A 21 -5.72 1.63 -6.02
CA SER A 21 -5.23 1.33 -7.37
C SER A 21 -6.06 0.23 -8.02
N THR A 22 -6.23 0.38 -9.33
CA THR A 22 -6.74 -0.66 -10.22
C THR A 22 -5.72 -0.93 -11.31
N PHE A 23 -5.33 -2.19 -11.49
CA PHE A 23 -4.26 -2.58 -12.40
C PHE A 23 -4.35 -4.04 -12.83
N LYS A 24 -3.76 -4.32 -13.98
CA LYS A 24 -3.76 -5.65 -14.59
C LYS A 24 -2.58 -6.47 -14.08
N VAL A 25 -2.85 -7.75 -13.84
CA VAL A 25 -1.85 -8.77 -13.51
C VAL A 25 -1.47 -9.49 -14.79
N ASP A 26 -0.17 -9.64 -15.02
CA ASP A 26 0.32 -10.39 -16.16
C ASP A 26 0.16 -11.91 -15.97
N SER A 27 0.65 -12.69 -16.93
CA SER A 27 0.53 -14.14 -16.93
C SER A 27 1.39 -14.85 -15.88
N THR A 28 2.32 -14.15 -15.22
CA THR A 28 3.18 -14.72 -14.19
C THR A 28 2.59 -14.60 -12.79
N GLY A 29 1.62 -13.70 -12.59
CA GLY A 29 1.10 -13.38 -11.26
C GLY A 29 2.11 -12.62 -10.39
N GLY A 30 3.11 -11.98 -11.02
CA GLY A 30 4.22 -11.34 -10.32
C GLY A 30 5.17 -12.37 -9.70
N ASP A 31 5.21 -12.43 -8.38
CA ASP A 31 5.95 -13.46 -7.62
C ASP A 31 5.13 -14.74 -7.37
N GLY A 32 3.95 -14.84 -8.00
CA GLY A 32 3.00 -15.94 -7.82
C GLY A 32 1.96 -15.69 -6.73
N SER A 33 2.01 -14.56 -6.04
CA SER A 33 1.04 -14.23 -5.00
C SER A 33 -0.33 -13.86 -5.56
N TRP A 34 -0.43 -13.50 -6.85
CA TRP A 34 -1.63 -12.90 -7.44
C TRP A 34 -2.17 -13.73 -8.60
N GLU A 35 -3.49 -13.70 -8.79
CA GLU A 35 -4.14 -14.43 -9.86
C GLU A 35 -3.64 -13.93 -11.24
N PRO A 36 -3.00 -14.79 -12.06
CA PRO A 36 -2.51 -14.39 -13.37
C PRO A 36 -3.62 -13.94 -14.32
N ASN A 37 -3.29 -13.04 -15.25
CA ASN A 37 -4.21 -12.52 -16.26
C ASN A 37 -5.51 -11.89 -15.68
N SER A 38 -5.45 -11.39 -14.44
CA SER A 38 -6.60 -10.79 -13.74
C SER A 38 -6.51 -9.26 -13.69
N THR A 39 -7.53 -8.62 -13.14
CA THR A 39 -7.48 -7.20 -12.76
C THR A 39 -7.71 -7.10 -11.26
N GLN A 40 -6.74 -6.52 -10.55
CA GLN A 40 -6.92 -6.12 -9.16
C GLN A 40 -7.55 -4.74 -9.15
N SER A 41 -8.63 -4.58 -8.38
CA SER A 41 -9.32 -3.31 -8.17
C SER A 41 -9.26 -2.96 -6.69
N ASP A 42 -9.31 -1.67 -6.34
CA ASP A 42 -9.39 -1.20 -4.94
C ASP A 42 -8.24 -1.67 -4.03
N PHE A 43 -7.11 -2.07 -4.61
CA PHE A 43 -5.94 -2.45 -3.82
C PHE A 43 -5.36 -1.21 -3.16
N SER A 44 -5.21 -1.27 -1.83
CA SER A 44 -4.78 -0.12 -1.03
C SER A 44 -3.27 -0.12 -0.82
N TRP A 45 -2.70 1.07 -0.83
CA TRP A 45 -1.33 1.36 -0.42
C TRP A 45 -1.37 2.42 0.67
N THR A 46 -0.88 2.09 1.86
CA THR A 46 -0.65 3.07 2.93
C THR A 46 0.77 3.57 2.81
N LEU A 47 0.93 4.86 2.53
CA LEU A 47 2.22 5.52 2.42
C LEU A 47 2.44 6.41 3.64
N ILE A 48 3.68 6.41 4.15
CA ILE A 48 4.11 7.29 5.23
C ILE A 48 5.35 8.10 4.85
N ARG A 49 5.58 9.21 5.56
CA ARG A 49 6.83 9.98 5.55
C ARG A 49 7.16 10.52 6.94
N ASP A 50 8.42 10.85 7.20
CA ASP A 50 8.81 11.30 8.55
C ASP A 50 8.62 12.81 8.76
N SER A 51 8.52 13.59 7.68
CA SER A 51 8.31 15.04 7.74
C SER A 51 7.61 15.57 6.49
N LYS A 52 7.15 16.83 6.52
CA LYS A 52 6.46 17.47 5.39
C LYS A 52 7.25 17.47 4.07
N LYS A 53 8.59 17.42 4.14
CA LYS A 53 9.50 17.36 2.98
C LYS A 53 10.19 15.99 2.82
N GLY A 54 9.83 15.02 3.67
CA GLY A 54 10.36 13.67 3.62
C GLY A 54 9.87 12.90 2.40
N LYS A 55 10.60 11.84 2.04
CA LYS A 55 10.18 10.93 0.97
C LYS A 55 9.08 10.02 1.49
N TRP A 56 8.10 9.75 0.62
CA TRP A 56 7.08 8.75 0.88
C TRP A 56 7.66 7.35 0.72
N ARG A 57 7.21 6.42 1.57
CA ARG A 57 7.47 4.98 1.48
C ARG A 57 6.18 4.23 1.74
N VAL A 58 6.05 3.03 1.17
CA VAL A 58 4.95 2.12 1.49
C VAL A 58 5.19 1.58 2.90
N ASP A 59 4.18 1.70 3.76
CA ASP A 59 4.15 1.13 5.11
C ASP A 59 3.37 -0.19 5.11
N ASP A 60 2.24 -0.21 4.38
CA ASP A 60 1.36 -1.37 4.27
C ASP A 60 0.65 -1.38 2.91
N SER A 61 0.23 -2.56 2.46
CA SER A 61 -0.60 -2.70 1.27
C SER A 61 -1.47 -3.95 1.32
N GLY A 62 -2.66 -3.87 0.73
CA GLY A 62 -3.60 -4.97 0.74
C GLY A 62 -5.04 -4.59 0.45
N TYR A 63 -5.90 -5.59 0.63
CA TYR A 63 -7.36 -5.51 0.58
C TYR A 63 -7.98 -5.31 1.96
#